data_AF-A0A931EJT5-F1
#
_entry.id   AF-A0A931EJT5-F1
#
_cell.length_a   1.000
_cell.length_b   1.000
_cell.length_c   1.000
_cell.angle_alpha   90.00
_cell.angle_beta   90.00
_cell.angle_gamma   90.00
#
_symmetry.space_group_name_H-M   'P 1'
#
loop_
_entity.id
_entity.type
_entity.pdbx_description
1 polymer ?
#
loop_
_entity_poly.entity_id
_entity_poly.type
_entity_poly.pdbx_seq_one_letter_code
_entity_poly.pdbx_strand_id
1 'polypeptide(L)'
;MPTFDHFQQLKQHIPLVAEENRIGACLACTYWDADDVKRDESQVARVAVCLHPALVEFSLLVSGGSACGKWEEEPAAGEAAKTYSQRYQPS
;
A
#
# COMPACT_ATOMS: atom_id res chain seq x y z
N MET A 1 -28.27 8.51 -2.09
CA MET A 1 -27.33 7.62 -1.37
C MET A 1 -26.16 8.48 -0.92
N PRO A 2 -25.73 8.39 0.34
CA PRO A 2 -24.63 9.21 0.81
C PRO A 2 -23.36 8.74 0.09
N THR A 3 -22.58 9.70 -0.40
CA THR A 3 -21.41 9.50 -1.27
C THR A 3 -20.42 8.48 -0.69
N PHE A 4 -20.34 8.38 0.64
CA PHE A 4 -19.52 7.41 1.35
C PHE A 4 -19.86 5.95 1.00
N ASP A 5 -21.14 5.58 1.01
CA ASP A 5 -21.58 4.21 0.71
C ASP A 5 -21.30 3.84 -0.75
N HIS A 6 -21.44 4.82 -1.66
CA HIS A 6 -21.12 4.64 -3.07
C HIS A 6 -19.64 4.29 -3.30
N PHE A 7 -18.72 4.99 -2.61
CA PHE A 7 -17.29 4.69 -2.72
C PHE A 7 -16.90 3.37 -2.07
N GLN A 8 -17.54 2.98 -0.96
CA GLN A 8 -17.28 1.67 -0.35
C GLN A 8 -17.74 0.52 -1.26
N GLN A 9 -18.86 0.68 -1.98
CA GLN A 9 -19.32 -0.30 -2.97
C GLN A 9 -18.39 -0.36 -4.19
N LEU A 10 -17.91 0.78 -4.69
CA LEU A 10 -16.96 0.80 -5.81
C LEU A 10 -15.64 0.09 -5.49
N LYS A 11 -15.13 0.19 -4.26
CA LYS A 11 -13.95 -0.56 -3.82
C LYS A 11 -14.14 -2.07 -3.91
N GLN A 12 -15.36 -2.58 -3.78
CA GLN A 12 -15.66 -4.01 -3.92
C GLN A 12 -15.61 -4.48 -5.39
N HIS A 13 -15.76 -3.57 -6.35
CA HIS A 13 -15.68 -3.87 -7.78
C HIS A 13 -14.26 -3.87 -8.32
N ILE A 14 -13.32 -3.21 -7.63
CA ILE A 14 -11.90 -3.31 -7.94
C ILE A 14 -11.33 -4.46 -7.13
N PRO A 15 -10.81 -5.53 -7.75
CA PRO A 15 -10.20 -6.63 -7.03
C PRO A 15 -8.91 -6.14 -6.35
N LEU A 16 -9.06 -5.63 -5.12
CA LEU A 16 -8.00 -5.41 -4.16
C LEU A 16 -7.72 -6.74 -3.48
N VAL A 17 -7.29 -7.73 -4.25
CA VAL A 17 -6.82 -8.98 -3.67
C VAL A 17 -5.61 -8.58 -2.81
N ALA A 18 -5.73 -8.75 -1.50
CA ALA A 18 -4.56 -8.74 -0.65
C ALA A 18 -3.71 -9.89 -1.16
N GLU A 19 -2.62 -9.58 -1.85
CA GLU A 19 -1.60 -10.58 -2.07
C GLU A 19 -1.05 -10.88 -0.68
N GLU A 20 -1.58 -11.93 -0.04
CA GLU A 20 -1.15 -12.41 1.28
C GLU A 20 0.38 -12.58 1.33
N ASN A 21 0.97 -12.80 0.16
CA ASN A 21 2.40 -12.96 -0.09
C ASN A 21 3.22 -11.66 -0.02
N ARG A 22 2.62 -10.50 0.29
CA ARG A 22 3.31 -9.21 0.29
C ARG A 22 2.89 -8.28 1.44
N ILE A 23 2.63 -8.82 2.63
CA ILE A 23 2.41 -7.98 3.83
C ILE A 23 3.60 -7.00 3.96
N GLY A 24 3.29 -5.70 4.09
CA GLY A 24 4.32 -4.66 4.09
C GLY A 24 4.71 -4.08 2.72
N ALA A 25 4.03 -4.47 1.63
CA ALA A 25 4.33 -3.95 0.30
C ALA A 25 4.21 -2.43 0.23
N CYS A 26 3.22 -1.84 0.90
CA CYS A 26 3.00 -0.39 0.88
C CYS A 26 4.24 0.39 1.34
N LEU A 27 4.99 -0.11 2.34
CA LEU A 27 6.23 0.52 2.81
C LEU A 27 7.28 0.69 1.69
N ALA A 28 7.33 -0.26 0.76
CA ALA A 28 8.26 -0.27 -0.38
C ALA A 28 7.56 0.07 -1.71
N CYS A 29 6.37 0.69 -1.68
CA CYS A 29 5.57 0.99 -2.86
C CYS A 29 5.81 2.41 -3.36
N THR A 30 6.00 2.59 -4.67
CA THR A 30 6.08 3.92 -5.33
C THR A 30 4.85 4.78 -5.02
N TYR A 31 3.68 4.15 -4.86
CA TYR A 31 2.40 4.85 -4.66
C TYR A 31 2.07 5.17 -3.20
N TRP A 32 2.94 4.82 -2.25
CA TRP A 32 2.73 5.14 -0.84
C TRP A 32 3.34 6.51 -0.53
N ASP A 33 2.48 7.50 -0.32
CA ASP A 33 2.88 8.90 -0.18
C ASP A 33 3.02 9.31 1.29
N ALA A 34 4.06 8.78 1.93
CA ALA A 34 4.53 9.30 3.21
C ALA A 34 5.66 10.32 2.93
N ASP A 35 5.55 11.53 3.47
CA ASP A 35 6.54 12.63 3.37
C ASP A 35 7.96 12.29 3.91
N ASP A 36 8.29 11.02 4.14
CA ASP A 36 9.56 10.60 4.71
C ASP A 36 10.58 10.18 3.66
N VAL A 37 11.78 10.72 3.82
CA VAL A 37 12.97 10.30 3.07
C VAL A 37 13.45 8.89 3.48
N LYS A 38 13.09 8.44 4.69
CA LYS A 38 13.49 7.12 5.22
C LYS A 38 12.31 6.16 5.23
N ARG A 39 12.33 5.21 4.30
CA ARG A 39 11.40 4.08 4.23
C ARG A 39 12.05 2.84 4.85
N ASP A 40 11.84 2.65 6.14
CA ASP A 40 12.34 1.50 6.92
C ASP A 40 11.24 0.91 7.81
N GLU A 41 11.54 -0.21 8.50
CA GLU A 41 10.55 -0.96 9.29
C GLU A 41 9.85 -0.11 10.39
N SER A 42 10.46 0.98 10.86
CA SER A 42 9.82 1.87 11.85
C SER A 42 8.55 2.54 11.31
N GLN A 43 8.42 2.66 9.99
CA GLN A 43 7.29 3.32 9.33
C GLN A 43 6.17 2.34 8.94
N VAL A 44 6.26 1.04 9.27
CA VAL A 44 5.23 0.04 8.96
C VAL A 44 3.84 0.46 9.48
N ALA A 45 3.77 1.01 10.70
CA ALA A 45 2.51 1.45 11.29
C ALA A 45 2.03 2.82 10.76
N ARG A 46 2.86 3.52 9.99
CA ARG A 46 2.52 4.85 9.48
C ARG A 46 1.47 4.75 8.39
N VAL A 47 0.47 5.63 8.48
CA VAL A 47 -0.61 5.76 7.50
C VAL A 47 -0.26 6.86 6.51
N ALA A 48 -0.51 6.59 5.23
CA ALA A 48 -0.30 7.55 4.15
C ALA A 48 -1.38 7.37 3.07
N VAL A 49 -1.45 8.32 2.13
CA VAL A 49 -2.37 8.24 1.00
C VAL A 49 -1.80 7.31 -0.06
N CYS A 50 -2.67 6.49 -0.68
CA CYS A 50 -2.31 5.73 -1.88
C CYS A 50 -2.56 6.56 -3.14
N LEU A 51 -1.51 6.78 -3.93
CA LEU A 51 -1.56 7.56 -5.18
C LEU A 51 -1.66 6.70 -6.44
N HIS A 52 -1.96 5.39 -6.31
CA HIS A 52 -2.09 4.53 -7.49
C HIS A 52 -3.20 5.07 -8.41
N PRO A 53 -2.97 5.28 -9.73
CA PRO A 53 -3.92 5.97 -10.61
C PRO A 53 -5.33 5.36 -10.63
N ALA A 54 -5.43 4.02 -10.56
CA ALA A 54 -6.72 3.33 -10.50
C ALA A 54 -7.44 3.41 -9.13
N LEU A 55 -6.77 3.92 -8.10
CA LEU A 55 -7.26 3.95 -6.72
C LEU A 55 -7.35 5.36 -6.12
N VAL A 56 -6.72 6.36 -6.75
CA VAL A 56 -6.64 7.75 -6.27
C VAL A 56 -8.01 8.38 -6.07
N GLU A 57 -9.00 8.00 -6.89
CA GLU A 57 -10.39 8.46 -6.78
C GLU A 57 -11.06 8.06 -5.46
N PHE A 58 -10.57 7.01 -4.81
CA PHE A 58 -11.08 6.56 -3.51
C PHE A 58 -10.34 7.18 -2.32
N SER A 59 -9.27 7.95 -2.57
CA SER A 59 -8.44 8.59 -1.54
C SER A 59 -8.10 7.62 -0.39
N LEU A 60 -7.59 6.44 -0.75
CA LEU A 60 -7.32 5.38 0.24
C LEU A 60 -6.24 5.81 1.23
N LEU A 61 -6.53 5.66 2.52
CA LEU A 61 -5.53 5.70 3.58
C LEU A 61 -5.04 4.28 3.84
N VAL A 62 -3.73 4.05 3.70
CA VAL A 62 -3.08 2.75 3.83
C VAL A 62 -1.89 2.83 4.78
N SER A 63 -1.62 1.76 5.52
CA SER A 63 -0.40 1.68 6.34
C SER A 63 0.77 1.12 5.53
N GLY A 64 2.01 1.43 5.94
CA GLY A 64 3.20 0.80 5.35
C GLY A 64 3.15 -0.75 5.41
N GLY A 65 2.54 -1.30 6.47
CA GLY A 65 2.29 -2.73 6.65
C GLY A 65 1.22 -3.34 5.73
N SER A 66 0.46 -2.52 5.01
CA SER A 66 -0.61 -2.98 4.11
C SER A 66 -0.06 -3.55 2.80
N ALA A 67 -0.92 -4.23 2.04
CA ALA A 67 -0.59 -4.81 0.75
C ALA A 67 -1.78 -4.72 -0.22
N CYS A 68 -1.48 -4.65 -1.53
CA CYS A 68 -2.46 -4.83 -2.58
C CYS A 68 -1.80 -5.40 -3.85
N GLY A 69 -2.56 -6.04 -4.72
CA GLY A 69 -2.08 -6.52 -6.04
C GLY A 69 -1.78 -5.43 -7.08
N LYS A 70 -1.80 -4.15 -6.70
CA LYS A 70 -1.45 -3.00 -7.55
C LYS A 70 -0.13 -2.35 -7.13
N TRP A 71 0.69 -3.11 -6.41
CA TRP A 71 1.98 -2.65 -5.93
C TRP A 71 3.01 -2.52 -7.06
N GLU A 72 3.86 -1.51 -6.94
CA GLU A 72 5.04 -1.29 -7.77
C GLU A 72 6.20 -0.88 -6.87
N GLU A 73 7.37 -1.47 -7.09
CA GLU A 73 8.56 -1.22 -6.29
C GLU A 73 8.94 0.27 -6.35
N GLU A 74 9.27 0.85 -5.20
CA GLU A 74 9.96 2.14 -5.11
C GLU A 74 11.47 1.91 -5.17
N PRO A 75 12.17 2.30 -6.26
CA PRO A 75 13.61 2.08 -6.39
C PRO A 75 14.42 2.73 -5.28
N ALA A 76 13.94 3.85 -4.72
CA ALA A 76 14.58 4.55 -3.61
C ALA A 76 14.22 3.96 -2.23
N ALA A 77 13.35 2.95 -2.15
CA ALA A 77 13.04 2.30 -0.88
C ALA A 77 14.30 1.61 -0.36
N GLY A 78 14.67 1.91 0.88
CA GLY A 78 15.85 1.32 1.50
C GLY A 78 15.73 -0.20 1.62
N GLU A 79 16.87 -0.87 1.76
CA GLU A 79 16.96 -2.34 1.83
C GLU A 79 16.09 -2.97 2.95
N ALA A 80 15.90 -2.25 4.05
CA ALA A 80 15.04 -2.67 5.16
C ALA A 80 13.56 -2.77 4.76
N ALA A 81 13.04 -1.79 4.03
CA ALA A 81 11.66 -1.83 3.53
C ALA A 81 11.45 -2.96 2.51
N LYS A 82 12.43 -3.16 1.63
CA LYS A 82 12.43 -4.27 0.66
C LYS A 82 12.40 -5.63 1.39
N THR A 83 13.32 -5.82 2.34
CA THR A 83 13.41 -7.06 3.12
C THR A 83 12.10 -7.35 3.87
N TYR A 84 11.50 -6.34 4.49
CA TYR A 84 10.22 -6.51 5.20
C TYR A 84 9.12 -6.99 4.26
N SER A 85 8.99 -6.38 3.09
CA SER A 85 7.97 -6.74 2.09
C SER A 85 8.15 -8.15 1.51
N GLN A 86 9.38 -8.67 1.51
CA GLN A 86 9.73 -10.01 1.03
C GLN A 86 9.63 -11.09 2.11
N ARG A 87 9.74 -10.72 3.39
CA ARG A 87 9.75 -11.67 4.53
C ARG A 87 8.45 -12.46 4.67
N TYR A 88 7.36 -11.96 4.10
CA TYR A 88 6.03 -12.57 4.13
C TYR A 88 5.61 -13.23 2.81
N GLN A 89 6.54 -13.48 1.88
CA GLN A 89 6.29 -14.39 0.76
C GLN A 89 6.30 -15.84 1.27
N PRO A 90 5.17 -16.59 1.25
CA PRO A 90 5.22 -18.03 1.45
C PRO A 90 6.00 -18.66 0.29
N SER A 91 6.86 -19.61 0.66
CA SER A 91 7.69 -20.46 -0.21
C SER A 91 6.88 -21.25 -1.23
#